data_AF-A0AAW8A5E5-F1
#
_entry.id   AF-A0AAW8A5E5-F1
#
_cell.length_a   1.000
_cell.length_b   1.000
_cell.length_c   1.000
_cell.angle_alpha   90.00
_cell.angle_beta   90.00
_cell.angle_gamma   90.00
#
_symmetry.space_group_name_H-M   'P 1'
#
loop_
_entity.id
_entity.type
_entity.pdbx_description
1 polymer ?
#
loop_
_entity_poly.entity_id
_entity_poly.type
_entity_poly.pdbx_seq_one_letter_code
_entity_poly.pdbx_strand_id
1 'polypeptide(L)'
;MTKQTEKIVMMDSDEAASIQTQTGWVSRDGHFWGDDEHMARWSGATHRKCKNKPDDHPIHRTHSYCEECHRESRQAKFAALERAVWAGEPLVIFDDDTYFFDVESLVDYCWENSVFPSELQLLICEPNHPTEFDLEQHCEEIMPEGDDYYCLPQAIRDAAEALNKAIKESGPISWIGGERAAIVSDDILNDAQKADILAERKA
;
A
#
# COMPACT_ATOMS: atom_id res chain seq x y z
N MET A 1 -47.96 15.18 34.25
CA MET A 1 -47.88 13.98 33.39
C MET A 1 -49.07 13.99 32.43
N THR A 2 -48.93 14.58 31.25
CA THR A 2 -49.95 14.51 30.20
C THR A 2 -49.84 13.13 29.55
N LYS A 3 -50.80 12.25 29.83
CA LYS A 3 -50.96 10.98 29.12
C LYS A 3 -51.16 11.31 27.64
N GLN A 4 -50.19 11.00 26.79
CA GLN A 4 -50.41 10.95 25.36
C GLN A 4 -51.40 9.80 25.11
N THR A 5 -52.60 10.15 24.67
CA THR A 5 -53.60 9.18 24.24
C THR A 5 -53.05 8.49 22.99
N GLU A 6 -52.84 7.17 23.05
CA GLU A 6 -52.39 6.40 21.89
C GLU A 6 -53.43 6.51 20.78
N LYS A 7 -53.01 6.98 19.60
CA LYS A 7 -53.88 7.07 18.43
C LYS A 7 -54.17 5.65 17.92
N ILE A 8 -55.43 5.22 18.01
CA ILE A 8 -55.88 3.91 17.52
C ILE A 8 -56.11 4.01 16.00
N VAL A 9 -55.24 3.40 15.20
CA VAL A 9 -55.39 3.25 13.74
C VAL A 9 -55.88 1.83 13.46
N MET A 10 -57.10 1.71 12.93
CA MET A 10 -57.76 0.42 12.65
C MET A 10 -57.28 -0.17 11.33
N MET A 11 -57.21 -1.51 11.21
CA MET A 11 -56.67 -2.23 10.03
C MET A 11 -57.31 -1.83 8.70
N ASP A 12 -58.62 -1.55 8.71
CA ASP A 12 -59.39 -1.17 7.52
C ASP A 12 -59.31 0.32 7.18
N SER A 13 -58.53 1.10 7.94
CA SER A 13 -58.38 2.52 7.71
C SER A 13 -57.38 2.80 6.59
N ASP A 14 -57.68 3.76 5.72
CA ASP A 14 -56.72 4.30 4.74
C ASP A 14 -55.48 4.94 5.41
N GLU A 15 -55.57 5.26 6.71
CA GLU A 15 -54.43 5.68 7.52
C GLU A 15 -53.51 4.52 7.92
N ALA A 16 -54.02 3.27 7.92
CA ALA A 16 -53.24 2.08 8.26
C ALA A 16 -52.29 1.65 7.14
N ALA A 17 -52.72 1.79 5.88
CA ALA A 17 -51.89 1.49 4.72
C ALA A 17 -52.35 2.30 3.50
N SER A 18 -51.39 2.91 2.80
CA SER A 18 -51.61 3.53 1.50
C SER A 18 -50.61 2.97 0.50
N ILE A 19 -51.04 2.76 -0.74
CA ILE A 19 -50.13 2.41 -1.84
C ILE A 19 -49.29 3.64 -2.14
N GLN A 20 -47.97 3.50 -2.00
CA GLN A 20 -47.00 4.55 -2.29
C GLN A 20 -46.19 4.16 -3.54
N THR A 21 -46.07 5.08 -4.49
CA THR A 21 -45.13 4.93 -5.62
C THR A 21 -43.80 5.53 -5.23
N GLN A 22 -42.79 4.69 -5.01
CA GLN A 22 -41.43 5.16 -4.78
C GLN A 22 -40.74 5.34 -6.12
N THR A 23 -40.33 6.58 -6.42
CA THR A 23 -39.46 6.91 -7.53
C THR A 23 -38.02 6.91 -7.05
N GLY A 24 -37.11 6.34 -7.84
CA GLY A 24 -35.70 6.35 -7.50
C GLY A 24 -34.86 5.77 -8.62
N TRP A 25 -33.55 5.86 -8.46
CA TRP A 25 -32.58 5.41 -9.44
C TRP A 25 -32.34 3.91 -9.31
N VAL A 26 -32.39 3.23 -10.46
CA VAL A 26 -32.10 1.80 -10.57
C VAL A 26 -30.83 1.64 -11.40
N SER A 27 -29.85 0.89 -10.88
CA SER A 27 -28.64 0.59 -11.65
C SER A 27 -28.95 -0.36 -12.80
N ARG A 28 -28.05 -0.45 -13.79
CA ARG A 28 -28.17 -1.40 -14.91
C ARG A 28 -28.38 -2.84 -14.45
N ASP A 29 -27.84 -3.20 -13.29
CA ASP A 29 -27.89 -4.55 -12.73
C ASP A 29 -29.13 -4.78 -11.83
N GLY A 30 -30.07 -3.82 -11.80
CA GLY A 30 -31.36 -3.95 -11.13
C GLY A 30 -31.40 -3.55 -9.65
N HIS A 31 -30.32 -2.95 -9.12
CA HIS A 31 -30.31 -2.48 -7.72
C HIS A 31 -30.99 -1.11 -7.60
N PHE A 32 -31.90 -0.96 -6.63
CA PHE A 32 -32.57 0.30 -6.32
C PHE A 32 -31.78 1.11 -5.29
N TRP A 33 -31.49 2.37 -5.62
CA TRP A 33 -30.66 3.28 -4.81
C TRP A 33 -31.43 4.47 -4.24
N GLY A 34 -32.76 4.51 -4.35
CA GLY A 34 -33.57 5.65 -3.91
C GLY A 34 -33.19 6.92 -4.67
N ASP A 35 -32.93 8.02 -3.97
CA ASP A 35 -32.58 9.31 -4.58
C ASP A 35 -31.10 9.43 -5.00
N ASP A 36 -30.25 8.42 -4.74
CA ASP A 36 -28.82 8.47 -5.06
C ASP A 36 -28.52 8.07 -6.51
N GLU A 37 -28.65 9.04 -7.41
CA GLU A 37 -28.31 8.91 -8.83
C GLU A 37 -26.85 8.49 -9.03
N HIS A 38 -25.94 9.07 -8.24
CA HIS A 38 -24.52 8.88 -8.42
C HIS A 38 -24.15 7.42 -8.14
N MET A 39 -24.67 6.83 -7.07
CA MET A 39 -24.47 5.42 -6.73
C MET A 39 -25.14 4.48 -7.73
N ALA A 40 -26.35 4.79 -8.21
CA ALA A 40 -26.98 3.98 -9.24
C ALA A 40 -26.16 3.96 -10.54
N ARG A 41 -25.64 5.12 -10.97
CA ARG A 41 -24.76 5.23 -12.14
C ARG A 41 -23.42 4.54 -11.90
N TRP A 42 -22.80 4.73 -10.74
CA TRP A 42 -21.53 4.08 -10.39
C TRP A 42 -21.67 2.56 -10.35
N SER A 43 -22.75 2.04 -9.76
CA SER A 43 -23.06 0.62 -9.73
C SER A 43 -23.27 0.05 -11.14
N GLY A 44 -23.98 0.77 -12.02
CA GLY A 44 -24.26 0.29 -13.38
C GLY A 44 -23.15 0.52 -14.40
N ALA A 45 -22.17 1.39 -14.11
CA ALA A 45 -21.12 1.77 -15.04
C ALA A 45 -19.95 0.78 -15.01
N THR A 46 -19.49 0.34 -16.18
CA THR A 46 -18.28 -0.49 -16.28
C THR A 46 -17.00 0.34 -16.31
N HIS A 47 -17.08 1.56 -16.85
CA HIS A 47 -15.95 2.47 -16.99
C HIS A 47 -16.32 3.91 -16.64
N ARG A 48 -15.32 4.70 -16.28
CA ARG A 48 -15.43 6.13 -16.01
C ARG A 48 -14.22 6.90 -16.55
N LYS A 49 -14.42 8.19 -16.80
CA LYS A 49 -13.30 9.12 -17.04
C LYS A 49 -12.54 9.36 -15.73
N CYS A 50 -11.27 9.72 -15.85
CA CYS A 50 -10.47 10.15 -14.71
C CYS A 50 -11.11 11.37 -14.02
N LYS A 51 -11.08 11.40 -12.69
CA LYS A 51 -11.61 12.51 -11.89
C LYS A 51 -10.74 13.77 -11.98
N ASN A 52 -9.41 13.60 -12.03
CA ASN A 52 -8.47 14.72 -11.95
C ASN A 52 -8.25 15.37 -13.32
N LYS A 53 -8.08 14.56 -14.38
CA LYS A 53 -7.82 15.00 -15.75
C LYS A 53 -8.68 14.20 -16.73
N PRO A 54 -10.00 14.50 -16.84
CA PRO A 54 -10.95 13.70 -17.60
C PRO A 54 -10.72 13.69 -19.12
N ASP A 55 -10.01 14.68 -19.65
CA ASP A 55 -9.77 14.84 -21.09
C ASP A 55 -8.37 14.35 -21.52
N ASP A 56 -7.39 14.34 -20.61
CA ASP A 56 -6.02 13.90 -20.89
C ASP A 56 -5.79 12.41 -20.55
N HIS A 57 -6.46 11.90 -19.51
CA HIS A 57 -6.26 10.52 -19.05
C HIS A 57 -7.28 9.57 -19.68
N PRO A 58 -6.87 8.32 -19.98
CA PRO A 58 -7.76 7.34 -20.59
C PRO A 58 -8.92 6.96 -19.68
N ILE A 59 -10.01 6.50 -20.30
CA ILE A 59 -11.13 5.89 -19.60
C ILE A 59 -10.65 4.60 -18.93
N HIS A 60 -11.02 4.41 -17.67
CA HIS A 60 -10.62 3.25 -16.87
C HIS A 60 -11.82 2.59 -16.20
N ARG A 61 -11.63 1.37 -15.67
CA ARG A 61 -12.70 0.64 -14.97
C ARG A 61 -13.24 1.43 -13.79
N THR A 62 -14.55 1.42 -13.60
CA THR A 62 -15.24 2.17 -12.54
C THR A 62 -14.71 1.85 -11.14
N HIS A 63 -14.44 0.58 -10.87
CA HIS A 63 -13.91 0.08 -9.60
C HIS A 63 -12.38 0.07 -9.52
N SER A 64 -11.69 0.69 -10.50
CA SER A 64 -10.24 0.85 -10.48
C SER A 64 -9.85 2.31 -10.30
N TYR A 65 -8.58 2.52 -10.01
CA TYR A 65 -7.94 3.83 -10.06
C TYR A 65 -7.51 4.17 -11.50
N CYS A 66 -7.20 5.44 -11.73
CA CYS A 66 -6.61 5.87 -13.00
C CYS A 66 -5.11 5.63 -12.95
N GLU A 67 -4.60 4.74 -13.82
CA GLU A 67 -3.18 4.37 -13.88
C GLU A 67 -2.27 5.57 -14.15
N GLU A 68 -2.71 6.53 -14.96
CA GLU A 68 -1.96 7.74 -15.24
C GLU A 68 -1.81 8.64 -14.02
N CYS A 69 -2.90 8.87 -13.27
CA CYS A 69 -2.82 9.57 -11.99
C CYS A 69 -1.92 8.85 -11.00
N HIS A 70 -1.98 7.52 -10.96
CA HIS A 70 -1.09 6.73 -10.11
C HIS A 70 0.36 6.96 -10.52
N ARG A 71 0.71 6.76 -11.80
CA ARG A 71 2.07 6.96 -12.34
C ARG A 71 2.60 8.36 -12.05
N GLU A 72 1.82 9.41 -12.33
CA GLU A 72 2.17 10.80 -12.02
C GLU A 72 2.44 10.99 -10.51
N SER A 73 1.59 10.44 -9.65
CA SER A 73 1.76 10.51 -8.19
C SER A 73 3.01 9.78 -7.71
N ARG A 74 3.35 8.64 -8.32
CA ARG A 74 4.55 7.86 -7.98
C ARG A 74 5.82 8.57 -8.42
N GLN A 75 5.84 9.12 -9.63
CA GLN A 75 6.94 9.95 -10.11
C GLN A 75 7.13 11.19 -9.23
N ALA A 76 6.04 11.86 -8.84
CA ALA A 76 6.11 13.00 -7.92
C ALA A 76 6.65 12.59 -6.55
N LYS A 77 6.22 11.43 -6.02
CA LYS A 77 6.74 10.87 -4.76
C LYS A 77 8.25 10.64 -4.87
N PHE A 78 8.71 9.93 -5.90
CA PHE A 78 10.12 9.65 -6.10
C PHE A 78 10.96 10.92 -6.27
N ALA A 79 10.46 11.89 -7.04
CA ALA A 79 11.15 13.16 -7.26
C ALA A 79 11.29 14.00 -5.99
N ALA A 80 10.40 13.82 -5.00
CA ALA A 80 10.43 14.50 -3.72
C ALA A 80 11.34 13.84 -2.67
N LEU A 81 11.83 12.63 -2.92
CA LEU A 81 12.71 11.93 -1.97
C LEU A 81 14.08 12.62 -1.89
N GLU A 82 14.66 12.57 -0.69
CA GLU A 82 16.04 13.01 -0.48
C GLU A 82 16.98 12.09 -1.28
N ARG A 83 17.95 12.69 -1.98
CA ARG A 83 18.92 11.94 -2.77
C ARG A 83 20.23 11.79 -2.00
N ALA A 84 20.73 10.57 -1.93
CA ALA A 84 21.99 10.24 -1.28
C ALA A 84 22.93 9.50 -2.24
N VAL A 85 24.23 9.80 -2.15
CA VAL A 85 25.25 9.05 -2.91
C VAL A 85 25.30 7.64 -2.38
N TRP A 86 25.19 6.66 -3.28
CA TRP A 86 25.22 5.25 -2.94
C TRP A 86 26.61 4.81 -2.49
N ALA A 87 26.70 4.08 -1.37
CA ALA A 87 27.95 3.64 -0.77
C ALA A 87 28.09 2.10 -0.71
N GLY A 88 27.21 1.37 -1.38
CA GLY A 88 27.21 -0.10 -1.41
C GLY A 88 26.13 -0.76 -0.56
N GLU A 89 25.17 0.01 -0.05
CA GLU A 89 23.97 -0.55 0.60
C GLU A 89 23.08 -1.31 -0.40
N PRO A 90 22.22 -2.24 0.05
CA PRO A 90 21.26 -2.86 -0.85
C PRO A 90 20.33 -1.81 -1.48
N LEU A 91 19.95 -2.04 -2.73
CA LEU A 91 19.07 -1.17 -3.49
C LEU A 91 17.80 -1.91 -3.92
N VAL A 92 16.75 -1.15 -4.19
CA VAL A 92 15.51 -1.64 -4.79
C VAL A 92 15.01 -0.64 -5.83
N ILE A 93 14.38 -1.14 -6.89
CA ILE A 93 13.70 -0.28 -7.84
C ILE A 93 12.41 0.26 -7.20
N PHE A 94 12.20 1.57 -7.24
CA PHE A 94 11.04 2.22 -6.69
C PHE A 94 9.76 1.71 -7.31
N ASP A 95 8.80 1.31 -6.47
CA ASP A 95 7.49 0.77 -6.87
C ASP A 95 7.56 -0.59 -7.60
N ASP A 96 8.67 -1.31 -7.41
CA ASP A 96 8.92 -2.64 -7.96
C ASP A 96 9.48 -3.56 -6.84
N ASP A 97 9.52 -4.87 -7.10
CA ASP A 97 10.03 -5.91 -6.19
C ASP A 97 11.44 -6.41 -6.59
N THR A 98 12.16 -5.63 -7.40
CA THR A 98 13.52 -5.97 -7.86
C THR A 98 14.59 -5.38 -6.93
N TYR A 99 15.32 -6.26 -6.23
CA TYR A 99 16.36 -5.92 -5.27
C TYR A 99 17.77 -6.24 -5.79
N PHE A 100 18.73 -5.40 -5.40
CA PHE A 100 20.16 -5.57 -5.68
C PHE A 100 20.94 -5.54 -4.36
N PHE A 101 21.64 -6.63 -4.05
CA PHE A 101 22.42 -6.75 -2.81
C PHE A 101 23.91 -6.44 -3.00
N ASP A 102 24.35 -6.32 -4.24
CA ASP A 102 25.73 -6.06 -4.63
C ASP A 102 25.77 -5.34 -5.99
N VAL A 103 26.94 -4.78 -6.32
CA VAL A 103 27.15 -4.02 -7.57
C VAL A 103 27.00 -4.92 -8.81
N GLU A 104 27.40 -6.18 -8.74
CA GLU A 104 27.37 -7.11 -9.88
C GLU A 104 25.92 -7.36 -10.31
N SER A 105 25.02 -7.61 -9.35
CA SER A 105 23.58 -7.81 -9.63
C SER A 105 22.92 -6.59 -10.29
N LEU A 106 23.32 -5.37 -9.90
CA LEU A 106 22.82 -4.14 -10.53
C LEU A 106 23.36 -3.99 -11.96
N VAL A 107 24.65 -4.28 -12.16
CA VAL A 107 25.30 -4.22 -13.47
C VAL A 107 24.68 -5.22 -14.45
N ASP A 108 24.46 -6.47 -14.00
CA ASP A 108 23.83 -7.51 -14.81
C ASP A 108 22.42 -7.10 -15.23
N TYR A 109 21.61 -6.59 -14.30
CA TYR A 109 20.28 -6.08 -14.62
C TYR A 109 20.30 -4.93 -15.63
N CYS A 110 21.22 -3.98 -15.46
CA CYS A 110 21.40 -2.86 -16.38
C CYS A 110 21.73 -3.35 -17.79
N TRP A 111 22.60 -4.36 -17.90
CA TRP A 111 23.00 -4.93 -19.17
C TRP A 111 21.87 -5.70 -19.85
N GLU A 112 21.19 -6.60 -19.13
CA GLU A 112 20.08 -7.42 -19.65
C GLU A 112 18.89 -6.58 -20.11
N ASN A 113 18.60 -5.49 -19.40
CA ASN A 113 17.47 -4.61 -19.71
C ASN A 113 17.86 -3.43 -20.59
N SER A 114 19.14 -3.33 -20.99
CA SER A 114 19.67 -2.22 -21.78
C SER A 114 19.38 -0.84 -21.16
N VAL A 115 19.52 -0.71 -19.84
CA VAL A 115 19.28 0.50 -19.05
C VAL A 115 20.56 0.95 -18.35
N PHE A 116 20.74 2.25 -18.15
CA PHE A 116 21.83 2.79 -17.34
C PHE A 116 21.42 2.87 -15.87
N PRO A 117 22.36 2.72 -14.93
CA PRO A 117 22.10 2.89 -13.50
C PRO A 117 21.44 4.23 -13.17
N SER A 118 21.84 5.31 -13.84
CA SER A 118 21.27 6.65 -13.65
C SER A 118 19.83 6.81 -14.16
N GLU A 119 19.36 5.92 -15.03
CA GLU A 119 17.99 5.91 -15.55
C GLU A 119 17.02 5.14 -14.62
N LEU A 120 17.55 4.32 -13.71
CA LEU A 120 16.76 3.56 -12.75
C LEU A 120 16.31 4.45 -11.58
N GLN A 121 15.06 4.27 -11.17
CA GLN A 121 14.53 4.92 -9.97
C GLN A 121 14.89 4.07 -8.74
N LEU A 122 16.13 4.16 -8.26
CA LEU A 122 16.64 3.32 -7.18
C LEU A 122 16.42 3.95 -5.80
N LEU A 123 16.04 3.14 -4.82
CA LEU A 123 16.00 3.48 -3.41
C LEU A 123 17.09 2.75 -2.64
N ILE A 124 17.65 3.40 -1.63
CA ILE A 124 18.52 2.76 -0.65
C ILE A 124 17.66 1.98 0.32
N CYS A 125 17.92 0.68 0.45
CA CYS A 125 17.16 -0.18 1.33
C CYS A 125 17.46 0.10 2.82
N GLU A 126 16.44 -0.07 3.63
CA GLU A 126 16.53 -0.08 5.09
C GLU A 126 16.39 -1.52 5.61
N PRO A 127 17.21 -1.92 6.59
CA PRO A 127 17.15 -3.26 7.16
C PRO A 127 15.91 -3.43 8.05
N ASN A 128 15.20 -4.52 7.86
CA ASN A 128 14.11 -4.93 8.74
C ASN A 128 14.63 -5.91 9.80
N HIS A 129 14.45 -5.52 11.06
CA HIS A 129 14.73 -6.36 12.22
C HIS A 129 13.40 -6.82 12.85
N PRO A 130 13.36 -8.03 13.42
CA PRO A 130 12.21 -8.44 14.20
C PRO A 130 12.07 -7.53 15.42
N THR A 131 10.84 -7.17 15.77
CA THR A 131 10.55 -6.42 16.98
C THR A 131 10.80 -7.29 18.21
N GLU A 132 11.28 -6.68 19.30
CA GLU A 132 11.38 -7.37 20.59
C GLU A 132 10.01 -7.92 21.01
N PHE A 133 10.00 -9.13 21.55
CA PHE A 133 8.83 -9.74 22.11
C PHE A 133 8.52 -9.10 23.47
N ASP A 134 7.42 -8.36 23.51
CA ASP A 134 6.87 -7.80 24.75
C ASP A 134 5.96 -8.83 25.42
N LEU A 135 6.46 -9.43 26.50
CA LEU A 135 5.74 -10.46 27.24
C LEU A 135 4.53 -9.88 28.00
N GLU A 136 4.60 -8.63 28.47
CA GLU A 136 3.49 -7.98 29.18
C GLU A 136 2.34 -7.72 28.21
N GLN A 137 2.66 -7.12 27.05
CA GLN A 137 1.69 -6.93 25.97
C GLN A 137 1.09 -8.25 25.49
N HIS A 138 1.90 -9.31 25.38
CA HIS A 138 1.41 -10.62 24.95
C HIS A 138 0.40 -11.24 25.92
N CYS A 139 0.53 -10.94 27.21
CA CYS A 139 -0.31 -11.51 28.27
C CYS A 139 -1.42 -10.56 28.76
N GLU A 140 -1.54 -9.35 28.22
CA GLU A 140 -2.47 -8.29 28.68
C GLU A 140 -3.91 -8.81 28.88
N GLU A 141 -4.43 -9.60 27.94
CA GLU A 141 -5.82 -10.10 27.97
C GLU A 141 -6.07 -11.26 28.96
N ILE A 142 -5.00 -11.86 29.51
CA ILE A 142 -5.10 -13.03 30.42
C ILE A 142 -4.55 -12.75 31.82
N MET A 143 -3.83 -11.64 32.01
CA MET A 143 -3.31 -11.27 33.31
C MET A 143 -4.45 -10.78 34.22
N PRO A 144 -4.49 -11.23 35.48
CA PRO A 144 -5.38 -10.66 36.49
C PRO A 144 -5.17 -9.16 36.66
N GLU A 145 -6.25 -8.42 36.97
CA GLU A 145 -6.15 -7.00 37.29
C GLU A 145 -5.22 -6.77 38.48
N GLY A 146 -4.19 -5.94 38.28
CA GLY A 146 -3.19 -5.60 39.30
C GLY A 146 -1.96 -6.51 39.34
N ASP A 147 -1.92 -7.57 38.52
CA ASP A 147 -0.68 -8.31 38.25
C ASP A 147 0.23 -7.52 37.31
N ASP A 148 1.54 -7.75 37.44
CA ASP A 148 2.57 -7.15 36.61
C ASP A 148 3.48 -8.21 35.98
N TYR A 149 4.47 -7.76 35.21
CA TYR A 149 5.51 -8.59 34.60
C TYR A 149 6.18 -9.58 35.58
N TYR A 150 6.35 -9.20 36.85
CA TYR A 150 6.99 -10.03 37.87
C TYR A 150 6.07 -11.12 38.44
N CYS A 151 4.74 -11.02 38.25
CA CYS A 151 3.77 -12.06 38.58
C CYS A 151 3.85 -13.28 37.64
N LEU A 152 4.42 -13.13 36.44
CA LEU A 152 4.56 -14.24 35.49
C LEU A 152 5.57 -15.31 35.97
N PRO A 153 5.49 -16.57 35.50
CA PRO A 153 6.49 -17.58 35.83
C PRO A 153 7.90 -17.20 35.34
N GLN A 154 8.92 -17.35 36.20
CA GLN A 154 10.31 -16.99 35.87
C GLN A 154 10.81 -17.69 34.59
N ALA A 155 10.49 -18.96 34.39
CA ALA A 155 10.90 -19.70 33.19
C ALA A 155 10.36 -19.08 31.89
N ILE A 156 9.19 -18.43 31.93
CA ILE A 156 8.61 -17.73 30.77
C ILE A 156 9.33 -16.41 30.54
N ARG A 157 9.62 -15.65 31.61
CA ARG A 157 10.44 -14.44 31.52
C ARG A 157 11.83 -14.71 30.95
N ASP A 158 12.53 -15.73 31.48
CA ASP A 158 13.86 -16.12 31.03
C ASP A 158 13.86 -16.49 29.53
N ALA A 159 12.81 -17.19 29.08
CA ALA A 159 12.65 -17.54 27.66
C ALA A 159 12.40 -16.30 26.79
N ALA A 160 11.57 -15.35 27.24
CA ALA A 160 11.33 -14.10 26.54
C ALA A 160 12.60 -13.24 26.46
N GLU A 161 13.37 -13.13 27.54
CA GLU A 161 14.65 -12.43 27.56
C GLU A 161 15.68 -13.10 26.63
N ALA A 162 15.75 -14.43 26.62
CA ALA A 162 16.62 -15.17 25.72
C ALA A 162 16.26 -14.95 24.25
N LEU A 163 14.96 -14.92 23.92
CA LEU A 163 14.47 -14.59 22.58
C LEU A 163 14.84 -13.15 22.19
N ASN A 164 14.60 -12.17 23.07
CA ASN A 164 14.91 -10.77 22.80
C ASN A 164 16.41 -10.54 22.64
N LYS A 165 17.23 -11.29 23.37
CA LYS A 165 18.68 -11.30 23.17
C LYS A 165 19.03 -11.84 21.78
N ALA A 166 18.45 -12.97 21.36
CA ALA A 166 18.68 -13.51 20.02
C ALA A 166 18.22 -12.55 18.92
N ILE A 167 17.10 -11.86 19.12
CA ILE A 167 16.60 -10.80 18.22
C ILE A 167 17.62 -9.67 18.08
N LYS A 168 18.17 -9.17 19.19
CA LYS A 168 19.17 -8.08 19.20
C LYS A 168 20.50 -8.47 18.56
N GLU A 169 20.90 -9.72 18.73
CA GLU A 169 22.13 -10.28 18.15
C GLU A 169 21.95 -10.69 16.68
N SER A 170 20.71 -10.80 16.20
CA SER A 170 20.43 -11.16 14.82
C SER A 170 20.75 -10.02 13.84
N GLY A 171 21.24 -10.39 12.65
CA GLY A 171 21.33 -9.47 11.52
C GLY A 171 19.93 -9.14 10.96
N PRO A 172 19.86 -8.25 9.96
CA PRO A 172 18.61 -7.96 9.26
C PRO A 172 17.98 -9.24 8.68
N ILE A 173 16.66 -9.41 8.87
CA ILE A 173 15.92 -10.58 8.33
C ILE A 173 15.45 -10.32 6.90
N SER A 174 15.12 -9.07 6.60
CA SER A 174 14.74 -8.63 5.26
C SER A 174 15.15 -7.18 5.04
N TRP A 175 14.91 -6.67 3.84
CA TRP A 175 15.19 -5.31 3.45
C TRP A 175 13.95 -4.72 2.80
N ILE A 176 13.71 -3.44 3.00
CA ILE A 176 12.62 -2.69 2.37
C ILE A 176 13.19 -1.43 1.72
N GLY A 177 12.54 -0.94 0.66
CA GLY A 177 12.89 0.37 0.09
C GLY A 177 12.73 1.48 1.13
N GLY A 178 13.84 2.15 1.45
CA GLY A 178 13.86 3.26 2.38
C GLY A 178 13.34 4.56 1.79
N GLU A 179 13.54 5.65 2.52
CA GLU A 179 13.04 6.99 2.14
C GLU A 179 14.04 7.80 1.29
N ARG A 180 15.19 7.22 0.93
CA ARG A 180 16.26 7.89 0.20
C ARG A 180 16.42 7.33 -1.20
N ALA A 181 16.39 8.21 -2.19
CA ALA A 181 16.72 7.87 -3.56
C ALA A 181 18.24 7.77 -3.74
N ALA A 182 18.70 6.68 -4.35
CA ALA A 182 20.11 6.44 -4.58
C ALA A 182 20.61 7.25 -5.80
N ILE A 183 21.77 7.90 -5.65
CA ILE A 183 22.54 8.43 -6.77
C ILE A 183 23.63 7.40 -7.08
N VAL A 184 23.46 6.69 -8.19
CA VAL A 184 24.42 5.70 -8.69
C VAL A 184 25.08 6.25 -9.96
N SER A 185 26.41 6.19 -10.02
CA SER A 185 27.15 6.60 -11.22
C SER A 185 27.08 5.51 -12.29
N ASP A 186 26.94 5.90 -13.55
CA ASP A 186 27.04 4.98 -14.68
C ASP A 186 28.45 4.38 -14.83
N ASP A 187 29.44 4.90 -14.10
CA ASP A 187 30.82 4.38 -14.09
C ASP A 187 30.96 3.01 -13.41
N ILE A 188 29.89 2.49 -12.80
CA ILE A 188 29.87 1.07 -12.39
C ILE A 188 29.87 0.13 -13.61
N LEU A 189 29.44 0.62 -14.78
CA LEU A 189 29.53 -0.10 -16.04
C LEU A 189 30.86 0.20 -16.74
N ASN A 190 31.47 -0.82 -17.33
CA ASN A 190 32.64 -0.63 -18.18
C ASN A 190 32.25 -0.14 -19.59
N ASP A 191 33.22 0.39 -20.34
CA ASP A 191 32.96 0.97 -21.68
C ASP A 191 32.36 -0.03 -22.68
N ALA A 192 32.70 -1.32 -22.57
CA ALA A 192 32.14 -2.36 -23.44
C ALA A 192 30.65 -2.59 -23.14
N GLN A 193 30.29 -2.71 -21.85
CA GLN A 193 28.89 -2.83 -21.42
C GLN A 193 28.07 -1.60 -21.82
N LYS A 194 28.62 -0.39 -21.64
CA LYS A 194 27.97 0.85 -22.09
C LYS A 194 27.72 0.84 -23.60
N ALA A 195 28.70 0.37 -24.39
CA ALA A 195 28.57 0.28 -25.85
C ALA A 195 27.52 -0.75 -26.28
N ASP A 196 27.47 -1.91 -25.63
CA ASP A 196 26.51 -2.97 -25.90
C ASP A 196 25.07 -2.51 -25.61
N ILE A 197 24.85 -1.87 -24.46
CA ILE A 197 23.54 -1.28 -24.10
C ILE A 197 23.07 -0.29 -25.18
N LEU A 198 23.97 0.58 -25.65
CA LEU A 198 23.63 1.56 -26.69
C LEU A 198 23.40 0.93 -28.07
N ALA A 199 24.00 -0.22 -28.34
CA ALA A 199 23.79 -0.97 -29.58
C ALA A 199 22.42 -1.65 -29.58
N GLU A 200 22.05 -2.31 -28.48
CA GLU A 200 20.77 -3.01 -28.33
C GLU A 200 19.58 -2.05 -28.43
N ARG A 201 19.69 -0.84 -27.85
CA ARG A 201 18.67 0.21 -27.98
C ARG A 201 18.38 0.68 -29.40
N LYS A 202 19.33 0.47 -30.33
CA LYS A 202 19.21 0.89 -31.74
C LYS A 202 18.65 -0.21 -32.62
N ALA A 203 18.58 -1.45 -32.14
CA ALA A 203 17.99 -2.60 -32.82
C ALA A 203 16.46 -2.58 -32.70
#